data_AF-A0A850MJW5-F1
#
_entry.id   AF-A0A850MJW5-F1
#
_cell.length_a   1.000
_cell.length_b   1.000
_cell.length_c   1.000
_cell.angle_alpha   90.00
_cell.angle_beta   90.00
_cell.angle_gamma   90.00
#
_symmetry.space_group_name_H-M   'P 1'
#
loop_
_entity.id
_entity.type
_entity.pdbx_description
1 polymer ?
#
loop_
_entity_poly.entity_id
_entity_poly.type
_entity_poly.pdbx_seq_one_letter_code
_entity_poly.pdbx_strand_id
1 'polypeptide(L)'
;MIGKSAPNYLSELKKFQALFIFTRKSRKRLYRLVPPNLFAWAIANKIGLKWLKQGAYTNLILLTIMKFKEKFGENLLSLGIFGSVSRNMARSSSDLDLLIIFNTLPNSMGERLRLLLEIENNKEIQNELAFLNSKTIFPRFNYHPIRESELQVTPLLIDASFDMKIIYDNETLENFLFEVKKKIRELNIERKYLGKNNYYLDLKIPFGTVLEF
;
A
#
# COMPACT_ATOMS: atom_id res chain seq x y z
N MET A 1 22.68 40.54 7.23
CA MET A 1 21.64 40.29 6.20
C MET A 1 20.94 38.94 6.46
N ILE A 2 20.46 38.73 7.69
CA ILE A 2 19.76 37.49 8.10
C ILE A 2 18.28 37.85 8.14
N GLY A 3 17.66 37.86 6.96
CA GLY A 3 16.32 38.39 6.80
C GLY A 3 15.82 38.17 5.38
N LYS A 4 15.41 36.92 5.10
CA LYS A 4 14.31 36.53 4.20
C LYS A 4 14.26 34.98 4.12
N SER A 5 13.11 34.45 4.53
CA SER A 5 12.70 33.03 4.62
C SER A 5 13.60 32.10 5.45
N ALA A 6 13.35 32.00 6.75
CA ALA A 6 13.49 30.68 7.37
C ALA A 6 12.47 29.77 6.67
N PRO A 7 12.87 28.68 6.00
CA PRO A 7 11.91 27.70 5.55
C PRO A 7 11.13 27.26 6.78
N ASN A 8 9.81 27.22 6.72
CA ASN A 8 9.03 26.59 7.77
C ASN A 8 9.52 25.14 7.86
N TYR A 9 10.32 24.81 8.88
CA TYR A 9 10.99 23.50 9.00
C TYR A 9 9.98 22.35 8.90
N LEU A 10 8.76 22.54 9.41
CA LEU A 10 7.68 21.56 9.27
C LEU A 10 7.24 21.39 7.80
N SER A 11 7.19 22.47 7.04
CA SER A 11 6.87 22.42 5.61
C SER A 11 7.93 21.67 4.82
N GLU A 12 9.21 21.94 5.07
CA GLU A 12 10.31 21.21 4.42
C GLU A 12 10.31 19.74 4.82
N LEU A 13 10.19 19.41 6.12
CA LEU A 13 10.12 18.02 6.56
C LEU A 13 8.95 17.26 5.95
N LYS A 14 7.80 17.91 5.74
CA LYS A 14 6.67 17.30 5.02
C LYS A 14 6.93 17.12 3.54
N LYS A 15 7.54 18.12 2.90
CA LYS A 15 7.93 18.07 1.48
C LYS A 15 8.88 16.90 1.20
N PHE A 16 9.82 16.66 2.12
CA PHE A 16 10.76 15.55 2.06
C PHE A 16 10.21 14.24 2.64
N GLN A 17 8.99 14.21 3.17
CA GLN A 17 8.38 13.00 3.77
C GLN A 17 9.14 12.46 4.99
N ALA A 18 9.83 13.35 5.72
CA ALA A 18 10.38 13.06 7.04
C ALA A 18 9.34 13.26 8.17
N LEU A 19 8.22 13.95 7.86
CA LEU A 19 7.15 14.25 8.81
C LEU A 19 5.77 14.05 8.15
N PHE A 20 4.87 13.39 8.85
CA PHE A 20 3.48 13.20 8.41
C PHE A 20 2.48 13.72 9.43
N ILE A 21 1.28 14.07 8.95
CA ILE A 21 0.14 14.32 9.85
C ILE A 21 -0.35 12.97 10.33
N PHE A 22 -0.07 12.63 11.58
CA PHE A 22 -0.44 11.36 12.21
C PHE A 22 -1.96 11.26 12.38
N THR A 23 -2.55 12.26 13.03
CA THR A 23 -4.01 12.37 13.17
C THR A 23 -4.44 13.82 13.32
N ARG A 24 -5.74 14.08 13.18
CA ARG A 24 -6.38 15.37 13.43
C ARG A 24 -7.27 15.25 14.66
N LYS A 25 -6.99 16.06 15.69
CA LYS A 25 -7.83 16.16 16.89
C LYS A 25 -8.44 17.56 16.91
N SER A 26 -9.72 17.67 16.52
CA SER A 26 -10.40 18.96 16.30
C SER A 26 -9.62 19.84 15.31
N ARG A 27 -9.29 21.08 15.67
CA ARG A 27 -8.49 22.01 14.86
C ARG A 27 -6.96 21.74 14.92
N LYS A 28 -6.50 20.86 15.82
CA LYS A 28 -5.07 20.57 16.01
C LYS A 28 -4.63 19.39 15.14
N ARG A 29 -3.46 19.51 14.53
CA ARG A 29 -2.77 18.44 13.81
C ARG A 29 -1.72 17.83 14.73
N LEU A 30 -1.77 16.53 14.92
CA LEU A 30 -0.68 15.79 15.53
C LEU A 30 0.22 15.29 14.42
N TYR A 31 1.51 15.57 14.54
CA TYR A 31 2.51 15.15 13.57
C TYR A 31 3.35 14.02 14.13
N ARG A 32 3.88 13.18 13.25
CA ARG A 32 4.83 12.13 13.60
C ARG A 32 6.01 12.19 12.66
N LEU A 33 7.21 12.19 13.23
CA LEU A 33 8.46 12.06 12.50
C LEU A 33 8.68 10.60 12.11
N VAL A 34 9.21 10.41 10.91
CA VAL A 34 9.70 9.10 10.48
C VAL A 34 11.01 8.81 11.20
N PRO A 35 11.22 7.62 11.77
CA PRO A 35 12.49 7.24 12.39
C PRO A 35 13.67 7.47 11.42
N PRO A 36 14.81 8.02 11.88
CA PRO A 36 15.90 8.41 10.98
C PRO A 36 16.43 7.27 10.10
N ASN A 37 16.55 6.06 10.65
CA ASN A 37 16.94 4.87 9.91
C ASN A 37 15.95 4.53 8.79
N LEU A 38 14.65 4.61 9.08
CA LEU A 38 13.58 4.31 8.14
C LEU A 38 13.49 5.37 7.04
N PHE A 39 13.67 6.64 7.42
CA PHE A 39 13.70 7.76 6.49
C PHE A 39 14.89 7.64 5.52
N ALA A 40 16.10 7.42 6.05
CA ALA A 40 17.29 7.26 5.22
C ALA A 40 17.15 6.07 4.27
N TRP A 41 16.65 4.94 4.76
CA TRP A 41 16.40 3.75 3.95
C TRP A 41 15.37 4.02 2.83
N ALA A 42 14.26 4.71 3.12
CA ALA A 42 13.24 5.04 2.13
C ALA A 42 13.80 5.95 1.02
N ILE A 43 14.61 6.96 1.37
CA ILE A 43 15.27 7.84 0.40
C ILE A 43 16.25 7.06 -0.48
N ALA A 44 17.09 6.20 0.11
CA ALA A 44 18.06 5.39 -0.63
C ALA A 44 17.38 4.47 -1.66
N ASN A 45 16.19 3.96 -1.32
CA ASN A 45 15.40 3.09 -2.19
C ASN A 45 14.35 3.83 -3.03
N LYS A 46 14.38 5.17 -3.06
CA LYS A 46 13.43 6.03 -3.79
C LYS A 46 11.95 5.76 -3.47
N ILE A 47 11.65 5.32 -2.25
CA ILE A 47 10.29 5.01 -1.81
C ILE A 47 9.57 6.30 -1.42
N GLY A 48 8.47 6.58 -2.11
CA GLY A 48 7.66 7.79 -1.92
C GLY A 48 6.21 7.48 -1.54
N LEU A 49 5.77 8.08 -0.44
CA LEU A 49 4.40 8.06 0.08
C LEU A 49 3.69 9.42 -0.03
N LYS A 50 4.03 10.26 -1.03
CA LYS A 50 3.36 11.57 -1.25
C LYS A 50 1.86 11.44 -1.45
N TRP A 51 1.41 10.29 -1.95
CA TRP A 51 0.00 9.96 -2.14
C TRP A 51 -0.74 9.70 -0.81
N LEU A 52 -0.02 9.39 0.28
CA LEU A 52 -0.58 9.03 1.57
C LEU A 52 -0.87 10.26 2.43
N LYS A 53 -2.14 10.58 2.58
CA LYS A 53 -2.68 11.61 3.48
C LYS A 53 -2.90 11.07 4.90
N GLN A 54 -3.06 9.75 5.03
CA GLN A 54 -3.32 9.05 6.29
C GLN A 54 -2.01 8.70 7.00
N GLY A 55 -1.34 9.73 7.52
CA GLY A 55 0.05 9.63 8.00
C GLY A 55 0.28 8.62 9.14
N ALA A 56 -0.77 8.17 9.82
CA ALA A 56 -0.70 7.06 10.77
C ALA A 56 -0.09 5.78 10.17
N TYR A 57 -0.38 5.47 8.90
CA TYR A 57 0.09 4.25 8.24
C TYR A 57 1.53 4.35 7.73
N THR A 58 2.14 5.54 7.76
CA THR A 58 3.46 5.78 7.14
C THR A 58 4.53 4.83 7.66
N ASN A 59 4.73 4.79 8.98
CA ASN A 59 5.79 3.98 9.57
C ASN A 59 5.53 2.49 9.35
N LEU A 60 4.28 2.05 9.50
CA LEU A 60 3.91 0.67 9.22
C LEU A 60 4.24 0.29 7.78
N ILE A 61 3.81 1.09 6.79
CA ILE A 61 4.09 0.85 5.36
C ILE A 61 5.60 0.78 5.10
N LEU A 62 6.36 1.77 5.56
CA LEU A 62 7.81 1.84 5.34
C LEU A 62 8.53 0.67 6.02
N LEU A 63 8.17 0.33 7.26
CA LEU A 63 8.74 -0.82 7.96
C LEU A 63 8.42 -2.12 7.23
N THR A 64 7.17 -2.28 6.77
CA THR A 64 6.75 -3.47 6.02
C THR A 64 7.61 -3.64 4.78
N ILE A 65 7.68 -2.66 3.87
CA ILE A 65 8.48 -2.82 2.65
C ILE A 65 9.97 -3.05 2.97
N MET A 66 10.51 -2.42 4.02
CA MET A 66 11.88 -2.65 4.48
C MET A 66 12.09 -4.10 4.92
N LYS A 67 11.21 -4.65 5.77
CA LYS A 67 11.30 -6.05 6.23
C LYS A 67 11.08 -7.05 5.11
N PHE A 68 10.19 -6.76 4.16
CA PHE A 68 10.04 -7.57 2.95
C PHE A 68 11.33 -7.57 2.12
N LYS A 69 11.95 -6.40 1.89
CA LYS A 69 13.22 -6.31 1.16
C LYS A 69 14.38 -7.01 1.86
N GLU A 70 14.53 -6.82 3.17
CA GLU A 70 15.54 -7.50 3.98
C GLU A 70 15.41 -9.02 3.90
N LYS A 71 14.17 -9.54 3.95
CA LYS A 71 13.91 -10.97 3.99
C LYS A 71 14.00 -11.66 2.63
N PHE A 72 13.45 -11.02 1.59
CA PHE A 72 13.23 -11.68 0.31
C PHE A 72 14.18 -11.19 -0.80
N GLY A 73 14.87 -10.06 -0.61
CA GLY A 73 15.87 -9.57 -1.56
C GLY A 73 15.33 -9.48 -3.00
N GLU A 74 16.03 -10.16 -3.91
CA GLU A 74 15.67 -10.25 -5.34
C GLU A 74 14.44 -11.15 -5.61
N ASN A 75 14.02 -11.98 -4.65
CA ASN A 75 12.80 -12.77 -4.80
C ASN A 75 11.54 -11.90 -4.69
N LEU A 76 11.63 -10.71 -4.08
CA LEU A 76 10.55 -9.71 -4.08
C LEU A 76 10.64 -8.89 -5.37
N LEU A 77 9.66 -9.07 -6.25
CA LEU A 77 9.59 -8.37 -7.54
C LEU A 77 8.83 -7.06 -7.39
N SER A 78 7.64 -7.11 -6.77
CA SER A 78 6.81 -5.92 -6.60
C SER A 78 6.02 -5.93 -5.30
N LEU A 79 5.70 -4.74 -4.80
CA LEU A 79 4.77 -4.53 -3.70
C LEU A 79 3.88 -3.32 -4.01
N GLY A 80 2.57 -3.58 -4.07
CA GLY A 80 1.54 -2.58 -4.25
C GLY A 80 0.58 -2.52 -3.07
N ILE A 81 0.09 -1.31 -2.74
CA ILE A 81 -0.98 -1.10 -1.78
C ILE A 81 -2.27 -0.77 -2.55
N PHE A 82 -3.37 -1.43 -2.19
CA PHE A 82 -4.69 -1.11 -2.73
C PHE A 82 -5.69 -0.89 -1.60
N GLY A 83 -6.99 -0.91 -1.92
CA GLY A 83 -8.04 -0.82 -0.92
C GLY A 83 -8.13 0.55 -0.24
N SER A 84 -8.59 0.56 1.02
CA SER A 84 -9.00 1.81 1.68
C SER A 84 -7.84 2.77 1.98
N VAL A 85 -6.64 2.24 2.26
CA VAL A 85 -5.43 3.03 2.52
C VAL A 85 -4.97 3.75 1.27
N SER A 86 -4.89 3.04 0.12
CA SER A 86 -4.52 3.62 -1.18
C SER A 86 -5.43 4.78 -1.60
N ARG A 87 -6.73 4.66 -1.29
CA ARG A 87 -7.78 5.66 -1.54
C ARG A 87 -7.77 6.83 -0.55
N ASN A 88 -6.96 6.78 0.51
CA ASN A 88 -7.00 7.72 1.64
C ASN A 88 -8.34 7.76 2.38
N MET A 89 -8.99 6.60 2.50
CA MET A 89 -10.31 6.44 3.12
C MET A 89 -10.34 5.38 4.22
N ALA A 90 -9.18 4.93 4.68
CA ALA A 90 -9.05 3.99 5.78
C ALA A 90 -9.70 4.52 7.07
N ARG A 91 -10.44 3.67 7.76
CA ARG A 91 -10.97 3.88 9.11
C ARG A 91 -9.93 3.40 10.12
N SER A 92 -10.16 3.66 11.41
CA SER A 92 -9.28 3.15 12.47
C SER A 92 -9.13 1.63 12.46
N SER A 93 -10.13 0.89 11.98
CA SER A 93 -10.12 -0.57 11.90
C SER A 93 -9.79 -1.12 10.51
N SER A 94 -9.33 -0.27 9.59
CA SER A 94 -9.04 -0.66 8.21
C SER A 94 -7.76 -1.45 8.09
N ASP A 95 -7.82 -2.48 7.27
CA ASP A 95 -6.68 -3.32 6.91
C ASP A 95 -5.72 -2.60 5.95
N LEU A 96 -4.48 -3.07 5.93
CA LEU A 96 -3.47 -2.71 4.96
C LEU A 96 -3.44 -3.81 3.88
N ASP A 97 -4.15 -3.56 2.78
CA ASP A 97 -4.26 -4.46 1.64
C ASP A 97 -3.01 -4.38 0.76
N LEU A 98 -2.32 -5.51 0.61
CA LEU A 98 -1.01 -5.61 -0.02
C LEU A 98 -1.02 -6.65 -1.13
N LEU A 99 -0.73 -6.24 -2.36
CA LEU A 99 -0.37 -7.13 -3.46
C LEU A 99 1.15 -7.30 -3.45
N ILE A 100 1.62 -8.53 -3.30
CA ILE A 100 3.05 -8.82 -3.22
C ILE A 100 3.39 -9.86 -4.28
N ILE A 101 4.26 -9.47 -5.21
CA ILE A 101 4.67 -10.31 -6.32
C ILE A 101 6.06 -10.83 -6.05
N PHE A 102 6.21 -12.15 -6.18
CA PHE A 102 7.46 -12.85 -5.97
C PHE A 102 7.88 -13.61 -7.21
N ASN A 103 9.18 -13.77 -7.43
CA ASN A 103 9.70 -14.64 -8.49
C ASN A 103 9.33 -16.10 -8.19
N THR A 104 9.59 -16.53 -6.96
CA THR A 104 9.28 -17.88 -6.48
C THR A 104 8.49 -17.81 -5.17
N LEU A 105 7.51 -18.70 -5.05
CA LEU A 105 6.71 -18.90 -3.83
C LEU A 105 6.42 -20.38 -3.65
N PRO A 106 6.20 -20.87 -2.41
CA PRO A 106 5.68 -22.20 -2.18
C PRO A 106 4.34 -22.44 -2.92
N ASN A 107 4.05 -23.69 -3.30
CA ASN A 107 2.75 -24.02 -3.92
C ASN A 107 1.61 -23.96 -2.90
N SER A 108 1.87 -24.33 -1.65
CA SER A 108 0.87 -24.35 -0.58
C SER A 108 0.56 -22.94 -0.07
N MET A 109 -0.73 -22.59 0.01
CA MET A 109 -1.15 -21.34 0.65
C MET A 109 -0.74 -21.24 2.11
N GLY A 110 -0.76 -22.36 2.85
CA GLY A 110 -0.34 -22.37 4.26
C GLY A 110 1.13 -22.00 4.43
N GLU A 111 1.99 -22.46 3.53
CA GLU A 111 3.42 -22.12 3.53
C GLU A 111 3.64 -20.65 3.15
N ARG A 112 2.92 -20.14 2.15
CA ARG A 112 2.96 -18.71 1.81
C ARG A 112 2.57 -17.84 3.00
N LEU A 113 1.47 -18.18 3.68
CA LEU A 113 1.02 -17.45 4.86
C LEU A 113 2.05 -17.50 5.99
N ARG A 114 2.66 -18.67 6.24
CA ARG A 114 3.73 -18.79 7.26
C ARG A 114 4.91 -17.86 6.97
N LEU A 115 5.35 -17.76 5.72
CA LEU A 115 6.43 -16.85 5.31
C LEU A 115 6.09 -15.38 5.59
N LEU A 116 4.82 -15.00 5.41
CA LEU A 116 4.32 -13.64 5.62
C LEU A 116 4.10 -13.33 7.10
N LEU A 117 3.63 -14.30 7.88
CA LEU A 117 3.48 -14.17 9.35
C LEU A 117 4.81 -13.88 10.04
N GLU A 118 5.92 -14.38 9.52
CA GLU A 118 7.25 -14.03 10.03
C GLU A 118 7.60 -12.54 9.83
N ILE A 119 7.06 -11.88 8.80
CA ILE A 119 7.17 -10.41 8.67
C ILE A 119 6.30 -9.73 9.72
N GLU A 120 5.07 -10.19 9.93
CA GLU A 120 4.18 -9.64 10.95
C GLU A 120 4.79 -9.78 12.34
N ASN A 121 5.36 -10.94 12.66
CA ASN A 121 6.00 -11.25 13.95
C ASN A 121 7.34 -10.54 14.15
N ASN A 122 7.83 -9.78 13.17
CA ASN A 122 9.02 -8.96 13.36
C ASN A 122 8.80 -7.96 14.51
N LYS A 123 9.79 -7.85 15.41
CA LYS A 123 9.69 -7.02 16.62
C LYS A 123 9.40 -5.55 16.32
N GLU A 124 9.98 -4.99 15.26
CA GLU A 124 9.72 -3.59 14.89
C GLU A 124 8.29 -3.38 14.38
N ILE A 125 7.78 -4.34 13.60
CA ILE A 125 6.39 -4.35 13.12
C ILE A 125 5.42 -4.47 14.31
N GLN A 126 5.64 -5.43 15.21
CA GLN A 126 4.81 -5.62 16.41
C GLN A 126 4.80 -4.38 17.31
N ASN A 127 5.96 -3.73 17.49
CA ASN A 127 6.04 -2.48 18.24
C ASN A 127 5.25 -1.35 17.57
N GLU A 128 5.30 -1.25 16.24
CA GLU A 128 4.52 -0.26 15.49
C GLU A 128 3.01 -0.54 15.58
N LEU A 129 2.59 -1.80 15.44
CA LEU A 129 1.19 -2.20 15.63
C LEU A 129 0.70 -1.90 17.05
N ALA A 130 1.50 -2.22 18.08
CA ALA A 130 1.17 -1.91 19.47
C ALA A 130 1.07 -0.39 19.70
N PHE A 131 1.97 0.39 19.10
CA PHE A 131 1.89 1.85 19.13
C PHE A 131 0.60 2.37 18.49
N LEU A 132 0.24 1.89 17.30
CA LEU A 132 -0.98 2.28 16.60
C LEU A 132 -2.23 1.90 17.42
N ASN A 133 -2.25 0.70 18.00
CA ASN A 133 -3.33 0.23 18.87
C ASN A 133 -3.50 1.18 20.08
N SER A 134 -2.41 1.62 20.71
CA SER A 134 -2.45 2.62 21.80
C SER A 134 -3.03 3.98 21.36
N LYS A 135 -3.07 4.24 20.05
CA LYS A 135 -3.67 5.43 19.43
C LYS A 135 -5.02 5.12 18.77
N THR A 136 -5.67 4.02 19.15
CA THR A 136 -6.99 3.58 18.64
C THR A 136 -7.03 3.35 17.12
N ILE A 137 -5.90 2.94 16.54
CA ILE A 137 -5.78 2.57 15.13
C ILE A 137 -5.32 1.11 15.11
N PHE A 138 -6.13 0.23 14.53
CA PHE A 138 -6.02 -1.22 14.60
C PHE A 138 -5.86 -1.81 13.19
N PRO A 139 -4.74 -1.54 12.50
CA PRO A 139 -4.51 -2.10 11.19
C PRO A 139 -4.22 -3.59 11.31
N ARG A 140 -4.73 -4.38 10.35
CA ARG A 140 -4.26 -5.75 10.12
C ARG A 140 -3.67 -5.83 8.72
N PHE A 141 -2.74 -6.72 8.52
CA PHE A 141 -2.24 -7.02 7.19
C PHE A 141 -3.25 -7.89 6.44
N ASN A 142 -3.51 -7.53 5.18
CA ASN A 142 -4.26 -8.37 4.26
C ASN A 142 -3.38 -8.63 3.04
N TYR A 143 -2.66 -9.74 3.07
CA TYR A 143 -1.68 -10.09 2.04
C TYR A 143 -2.31 -10.84 0.88
N HIS A 144 -1.92 -10.46 -0.33
CA HIS A 144 -2.21 -11.15 -1.58
C HIS A 144 -0.87 -11.55 -2.23
N PRO A 145 -0.23 -12.65 -1.77
CA PRO A 145 1.03 -13.12 -2.32
C PRO A 145 0.81 -13.90 -3.63
N ILE A 146 1.41 -13.42 -4.71
CA ILE A 146 1.27 -14.02 -6.04
C ILE A 146 2.67 -14.31 -6.60
N ARG A 147 2.86 -15.50 -7.18
CA ARG A 147 4.07 -15.78 -7.95
C ARG A 147 3.93 -15.09 -9.32
N GLU A 148 5.00 -14.54 -9.87
CA GLU A 148 4.96 -13.87 -11.18
C GLU A 148 4.27 -14.71 -12.26
N SER A 149 4.57 -16.02 -12.32
CA SER A 149 3.95 -16.94 -13.28
C SER A 149 2.44 -17.20 -13.05
N GLU A 150 1.90 -16.79 -11.92
CA GLU A 150 0.48 -16.89 -11.54
C GLU A 150 -0.27 -15.57 -11.74
N LEU A 151 0.43 -14.51 -12.19
CA LEU A 151 -0.21 -13.24 -12.50
C LEU A 151 -1.14 -13.40 -13.70
N GLN A 152 -2.41 -13.14 -13.44
CA GLN A 152 -3.47 -13.14 -14.44
C GLN A 152 -4.48 -12.06 -14.09
N VAL A 153 -5.18 -11.55 -15.10
CA VAL A 153 -6.24 -10.57 -14.84
C VAL A 153 -7.36 -11.28 -14.07
N THR A 154 -7.74 -10.76 -12.92
CA THR A 154 -8.86 -11.30 -12.12
C THR A 154 -9.79 -10.15 -11.72
N PRO A 155 -11.06 -10.43 -11.35
CA PRO A 155 -11.95 -9.40 -10.83
C PRO A 155 -11.35 -8.60 -9.67
N LEU A 156 -10.62 -9.27 -8.76
CA LEU A 156 -9.93 -8.64 -7.66
C LEU A 156 -8.83 -7.69 -8.15
N LEU A 157 -8.00 -8.12 -9.10
CA LEU A 157 -6.90 -7.30 -9.61
C LEU A 157 -7.38 -6.17 -10.51
N ILE A 158 -8.51 -6.35 -11.21
CA ILE A 158 -9.23 -5.27 -11.88
C ILE A 158 -9.66 -4.22 -10.86
N ASP A 159 -10.33 -4.61 -9.77
CA ASP A 159 -10.74 -3.66 -8.73
C ASP A 159 -9.52 -2.96 -8.09
N ALA A 160 -8.50 -3.72 -7.71
CA ALA A 160 -7.30 -3.19 -7.09
C ALA A 160 -6.58 -2.19 -8.02
N SER A 161 -6.56 -2.43 -9.33
CA SER A 161 -5.82 -1.62 -10.32
C SER A 161 -6.24 -0.15 -10.37
N PHE A 162 -7.51 0.16 -10.09
CA PHE A 162 -8.02 1.54 -10.16
C PHE A 162 -7.35 2.47 -9.14
N ASP A 163 -6.96 1.96 -7.97
CA ASP A 163 -6.37 2.77 -6.90
C ASP A 163 -4.95 2.35 -6.51
N MET A 164 -4.42 1.28 -7.12
CA MET A 164 -3.14 0.69 -6.79
C MET A 164 -2.03 1.76 -6.64
N LYS A 165 -1.30 1.66 -5.53
CA LYS A 165 -0.11 2.45 -5.26
C LYS A 165 1.07 1.51 -5.23
N ILE A 166 1.85 1.53 -6.29
CA ILE A 166 3.12 0.83 -6.37
C ILE A 166 4.08 1.48 -5.36
N ILE A 167 4.63 0.68 -4.45
CA ILE A 167 5.59 1.12 -3.42
C ILE A 167 7.00 0.70 -3.79
N TYR A 168 7.11 -0.49 -4.37
CA TYR A 168 8.33 -1.05 -4.91
C TYR A 168 7.97 -1.90 -6.13
N ASP A 169 8.78 -1.84 -7.17
CA ASP A 169 8.57 -2.61 -8.39
C ASP A 169 9.86 -2.76 -9.18
N ASN A 170 9.99 -3.90 -9.84
CA ASN A 170 11.03 -4.24 -10.81
C ASN A 170 10.45 -4.27 -12.24
N GLU A 171 9.47 -3.42 -12.52
CA GLU A 171 8.66 -3.37 -13.75
C GLU A 171 7.59 -4.47 -13.87
N THR A 172 7.57 -5.50 -13.02
CA THR A 172 6.58 -6.59 -13.09
C THR A 172 5.15 -6.08 -12.83
N LEU A 173 4.91 -5.30 -11.78
CA LEU A 173 3.57 -4.80 -11.44
C LEU A 173 3.11 -3.71 -12.39
N GLU A 174 4.00 -2.79 -12.78
CA GLU A 174 3.68 -1.73 -13.75
C GLU A 174 3.24 -2.31 -15.10
N ASN A 175 3.97 -3.30 -15.63
CA ASN A 175 3.62 -4.00 -16.86
C ASN A 175 2.31 -4.77 -16.72
N PHE A 176 2.10 -5.47 -15.60
CA PHE A 176 0.84 -6.16 -15.34
C PHE A 176 -0.36 -5.20 -15.28
N LEU A 177 -0.22 -4.05 -14.61
CA LEU A 177 -1.29 -3.04 -14.55
C LEU A 177 -1.58 -2.42 -15.92
N PHE A 178 -0.61 -2.36 -16.84
CA PHE A 178 -0.86 -1.95 -18.22
C PHE A 178 -1.79 -2.94 -18.93
N GLU A 179 -1.57 -4.24 -18.79
CA GLU A 179 -2.44 -5.28 -19.34
C GLU A 179 -3.84 -5.26 -18.71
N VAL A 180 -3.94 -5.08 -17.39
CA VAL A 180 -5.24 -4.91 -16.71
C VAL A 180 -6.01 -3.71 -17.27
N LYS A 181 -5.34 -2.57 -17.49
CA LYS A 181 -5.96 -1.37 -18.09
C LYS A 181 -6.39 -1.59 -19.54
N LYS A 182 -5.69 -2.43 -20.29
CA LYS A 182 -6.09 -2.82 -21.64
C LYS A 182 -7.38 -3.65 -21.58
N LYS A 183 -7.44 -4.68 -20.73
CA LYS A 183 -8.65 -5.50 -20.53
C LYS A 183 -9.86 -4.67 -20.06
N ILE A 184 -9.66 -3.73 -19.14
CA ILE A 184 -10.71 -2.81 -18.66
C ILE A 184 -11.30 -2.01 -19.83
N ARG A 185 -10.46 -1.51 -20.75
CA ARG A 185 -10.92 -0.76 -21.93
C ARG A 185 -11.63 -1.66 -22.94
N GLU A 186 -11.10 -2.84 -23.21
CA GLU A 186 -11.70 -3.81 -24.14
C GLU A 186 -13.11 -4.24 -23.70
N LEU A 187 -13.29 -4.47 -22.40
CA LEU A 187 -14.56 -4.89 -21.80
C LEU A 187 -15.46 -3.72 -21.36
N ASN A 188 -15.02 -2.47 -21.58
CA ASN A 188 -15.71 -1.26 -21.10
C ASN A 188 -16.06 -1.29 -19.59
N ILE A 189 -15.21 -1.93 -18.78
CA ILE A 189 -15.43 -2.03 -17.33
C ILE A 189 -15.34 -0.64 -16.71
N GLU A 190 -16.33 -0.31 -15.89
CA GLU A 190 -16.44 1.00 -15.27
C GLU A 190 -16.64 0.88 -13.76
N ARG A 191 -15.93 1.68 -12.98
CA ARG A 191 -16.24 1.81 -11.54
C ARG A 191 -17.29 2.90 -11.32
N LYS A 192 -18.48 2.53 -10.86
CA LYS A 192 -19.59 3.45 -10.59
C LYS A 192 -19.68 3.78 -9.10
N TYR A 193 -19.60 5.06 -8.78
CA TYR A 193 -19.64 5.55 -7.42
C TYR A 193 -21.07 5.87 -6.97
N LEU A 194 -21.47 5.28 -5.85
CA LEU A 194 -22.74 5.53 -5.14
C LEU A 194 -22.59 6.56 -4.01
N GLY A 195 -21.37 7.02 -3.77
CA GLY A 195 -21.02 7.99 -2.74
C GLY A 195 -19.51 8.07 -2.56
N LYS A 196 -19.05 8.77 -1.51
CA LYS A 196 -17.61 8.99 -1.29
C LYS A 196 -16.82 7.68 -1.12
N ASN A 197 -17.44 6.66 -0.51
CA ASN A 197 -16.84 5.35 -0.23
C ASN A 197 -17.58 4.17 -0.87
N ASN A 198 -18.79 4.45 -1.38
CA ASN A 198 -19.71 3.59 -2.10
C ASN A 198 -19.28 3.39 -3.56
N TYR A 199 -18.90 2.20 -4.02
CA TYR A 199 -18.84 1.92 -5.45
C TYR A 199 -19.17 0.47 -5.76
N TYR A 200 -19.45 0.19 -7.02
CA TYR A 200 -19.44 -1.15 -7.60
C TYR A 200 -18.72 -1.13 -8.95
N LEU A 201 -18.22 -2.28 -9.38
CA LEU A 201 -17.70 -2.47 -10.72
C LEU A 201 -18.85 -2.85 -11.66
N ASP A 202 -19.10 -2.02 -12.66
CA ASP A 202 -19.99 -2.31 -13.77
C ASP A 202 -19.18 -3.02 -14.86
N LEU A 203 -19.34 -4.34 -14.94
CA LEU A 203 -18.62 -5.19 -15.89
C LEU A 203 -19.21 -5.11 -17.31
N LYS A 204 -20.31 -4.38 -17.53
CA LYS A 204 -21.02 -4.27 -18.83
C LYS A 204 -21.41 -5.62 -19.45
N ILE A 205 -21.72 -6.62 -18.62
CA ILE A 205 -22.13 -7.95 -19.05
C ILE A 205 -23.60 -8.24 -18.73
N PRO A 206 -24.28 -9.08 -19.53
CA PRO A 206 -25.61 -9.58 -19.17
C PRO A 206 -25.57 -10.44 -17.90
N PHE A 207 -26.64 -10.36 -17.10
CA PHE A 207 -26.82 -11.26 -15.94
C PHE A 207 -26.84 -12.72 -16.39
N GLY A 208 -26.17 -13.59 -15.62
CA GLY A 208 -26.05 -15.02 -15.94
C GLY A 208 -24.93 -15.38 -16.91
N THR A 209 -24.18 -14.39 -17.40
CA THR A 209 -22.99 -14.64 -18.24
C THR A 209 -21.85 -15.17 -17.40
N VAL A 210 -21.23 -16.27 -17.84
CA VAL A 210 -19.95 -16.74 -17.31
C VAL A 210 -18.83 -15.97 -18.00
N LEU A 211 -18.01 -15.28 -17.22
CA LEU A 211 -16.82 -14.59 -17.70
C LEU A 211 -15.57 -15.38 -17.36
N GLU A 212 -14.68 -15.48 -18.34
CA GLU A 212 -13.31 -15.93 -18.16
C GLU A 212 -12.39 -14.71 -18.39
N PHE A 213 -11.46 -14.49 -17.47
CA PHE A 213 -10.57 -13.33 -17.48
C PHE A 213 -9.20 -13.68 -18.04
#